data_AF-A0A8D2HA54-F1
#
_entry.id   AF-A0A8D2HA54-F1
#
_cell.length_a   1.000
_cell.length_b   1.000
_cell.length_c   1.000
_cell.angle_alpha   90.00
_cell.angle_beta   90.00
_cell.angle_gamma   90.00
#
_symmetry.space_group_name_H-M   'P 1'
#
loop_
_entity.id
_entity.type
_entity.pdbx_description
1 polymer ?
#
loop_
_entity_poly.entity_id
_entity_poly.type
_entity_poly.pdbx_seq_one_letter_code
_entity_poly.pdbx_strand_id
1 'polypeptide(L)'
;FPDPISWTSDTFPLCSLGFMVSHQQKLMTIGISSVQRPQGSYLLDTLHSLFFASSLSEQKYFIVVVHLGDPDSKWLDKMTSSISILFKQHIQARQLVVINTPPESYNPLKNLKKTFNDTSAYVAFRSKQNMDYAFLMNFATNHSDYFLMLEDDVKCAPEFVTQIVTTLSAWERKFWVILEFSQLGFIGKLFHTKDLPYFVRFLLLFYQERSCDYLLSHFRDLRMQQKPIRFSPSLFQHVGSYSSFDGKFNILKDKEFEDDDIGLPSNPAATIYTNLNVINNSLLMNAYSFDKNFFYSKEVKAGSHVTVILDRPATVYRVQVLTGSKVKRRNQLKEGQVELGYDSTNLIHDCDDYILLGMLENGILNKQVLSEDSGKKVKCVRLLVTATLPCGLIVRNINLWVKENVNNIQKAIGVSGNDDF
;
A
#
# COMPACT_ATOMS: atom_id res chain seq x y z
N PHE A 1 -29.49 -35.34 -10.95
CA PHE A 1 -29.37 -34.73 -9.61
C PHE A 1 -29.00 -35.83 -8.64
N PRO A 2 -27.76 -35.86 -8.12
CA PRO A 2 -27.45 -36.53 -6.87
C PRO A 2 -27.19 -35.48 -5.77
N ASP A 3 -27.54 -35.88 -4.55
CA ASP A 3 -27.65 -35.07 -3.33
C ASP A 3 -26.31 -34.48 -2.80
N PRO A 4 -26.37 -33.45 -1.93
CA PRO A 4 -25.18 -32.82 -1.37
C PRO A 4 -24.49 -33.74 -0.37
N ILE A 5 -23.20 -33.98 -0.58
CA ILE A 5 -22.32 -34.71 0.32
C ILE A 5 -22.22 -33.94 1.65
N SER A 6 -22.78 -34.52 2.69
CA SER A 6 -22.62 -34.11 4.09
C SER A 6 -21.21 -34.42 4.58
N TRP A 7 -20.50 -33.41 5.06
CA TRP A 7 -19.21 -33.60 5.74
C TRP A 7 -19.47 -33.91 7.22
N THR A 8 -19.40 -35.18 7.59
CA THR A 8 -19.31 -35.60 8.99
C THR A 8 -17.85 -35.56 9.43
N SER A 9 -17.60 -34.78 10.48
CA SER A 9 -16.35 -34.70 11.22
C SER A 9 -16.18 -35.93 12.12
N ASP A 10 -15.07 -36.66 11.97
CA ASP A 10 -14.44 -37.55 12.96
C ASP A 10 -13.04 -37.88 12.37
N THR A 11 -11.88 -37.74 13.02
CA THR A 11 -11.47 -38.11 14.38
C THR A 11 -10.20 -37.35 14.81
N PHE A 12 -10.19 -36.83 16.05
CA PHE A 12 -9.12 -36.83 17.10
C PHE A 12 -9.28 -35.60 18.04
N PRO A 13 -9.01 -35.75 19.35
CA PRO A 13 -10.05 -35.76 20.38
C PRO A 13 -10.43 -34.39 20.95
N LEU A 14 -11.75 -34.18 21.09
CA LEU A 14 -12.38 -33.09 21.83
C LEU A 14 -12.22 -33.32 23.35
N CYS A 15 -11.53 -32.38 24.02
CA CYS A 15 -11.78 -32.11 25.43
C CYS A 15 -12.97 -31.15 25.49
N SER A 16 -14.16 -31.68 25.77
CA SER A 16 -15.36 -30.91 26.07
C SER A 16 -15.29 -30.37 27.50
N LEU A 17 -15.20 -29.05 27.65
CA LEU A 17 -15.75 -28.36 28.81
C LEU A 17 -16.44 -27.09 28.33
N GLY A 18 -17.74 -27.05 28.60
CA GLY A 18 -18.64 -25.98 28.19
C GLY A 18 -18.19 -24.64 28.74
N PHE A 19 -17.81 -23.77 27.82
CA PHE A 19 -18.02 -22.33 27.96
C PHE A 19 -18.77 -21.92 26.69
N MET A 20 -19.99 -21.40 26.86
CA MET A 20 -20.63 -20.61 25.81
C MET A 20 -19.74 -19.39 25.57
N VAL A 21 -18.79 -19.52 24.64
CA VAL A 21 -18.00 -18.40 24.16
C VAL A 21 -18.95 -17.60 23.29
N SER A 22 -19.38 -16.45 23.80
CA SER A 22 -19.97 -15.38 22.99
C SER A 22 -18.98 -15.10 21.84
N HIS A 23 -19.25 -15.66 20.66
CA HIS A 23 -18.53 -15.32 19.44
C HIS A 23 -18.85 -13.85 19.12
N GLN A 24 -18.00 -12.94 19.56
CA GLN A 24 -17.91 -11.63 18.91
C GLN A 24 -17.40 -11.91 17.49
N GLN A 25 -18.33 -12.09 16.54
CA GLN A 25 -17.99 -12.16 15.12
C GLN A 25 -17.17 -10.92 14.77
N LYS A 26 -16.06 -11.13 14.08
CA LYS A 26 -15.25 -10.04 13.55
C LYS A 26 -16.07 -9.33 12.47
N LEU A 27 -15.90 -8.02 12.34
CA LEU A 27 -16.59 -7.24 11.30
C LEU A 27 -16.16 -7.71 9.91
N MET A 28 -14.86 -8.00 9.73
CA MET A 28 -14.31 -8.29 8.41
C MET A 28 -13.31 -9.45 8.41
N THR A 29 -13.32 -10.26 7.37
CA THR A 29 -12.28 -11.23 7.05
C THR A 29 -11.43 -10.68 5.91
N ILE A 30 -10.12 -10.58 6.09
CA ILE A 30 -9.17 -10.22 5.03
C ILE A 30 -8.57 -11.52 4.48
N GLY A 31 -8.87 -11.84 3.23
CA GLY A 31 -8.37 -13.03 2.56
C GLY A 31 -7.15 -12.73 1.71
N ILE A 32 -6.10 -13.55 1.84
CA ILE A 32 -4.91 -13.53 0.99
C ILE A 32 -4.64 -14.95 0.52
N SER A 33 -4.43 -15.16 -0.79
CA SER A 33 -3.97 -16.43 -1.33
C SER A 33 -2.56 -16.31 -1.88
N SER A 34 -1.68 -17.25 -1.55
CA SER A 34 -0.27 -17.25 -1.96
C SER A 34 0.16 -18.60 -2.52
N VAL A 35 1.08 -18.54 -3.47
CA VAL A 35 1.75 -19.68 -4.10
C VAL A 35 3.25 -19.41 -4.17
N GLN A 36 4.06 -20.45 -4.41
CA GLN A 36 5.49 -20.26 -4.58
C GLN A 36 5.78 -19.48 -5.86
N ARG A 37 6.56 -18.41 -5.76
CA ARG A 37 7.09 -17.68 -6.91
C ARG A 37 8.59 -17.98 -7.10
N PRO A 38 9.12 -17.92 -8.33
CA PRO A 38 10.53 -18.22 -8.57
C PRO A 38 11.51 -17.26 -7.88
N GLN A 39 11.13 -15.98 -7.72
CA GLN A 39 11.99 -14.91 -7.19
C GLN A 39 11.82 -14.66 -5.68
N GLY A 40 11.10 -15.53 -4.95
CA GLY A 40 10.82 -15.36 -3.52
C GLY A 40 9.35 -15.09 -3.24
N SER A 41 8.98 -14.98 -1.97
CA SER A 41 7.59 -14.76 -1.54
C SER A 41 7.40 -13.37 -0.96
N TYR A 42 6.34 -12.68 -1.38
CA TYR A 42 5.96 -11.35 -0.87
C TYR A 42 5.00 -11.44 0.34
N LEU A 43 4.47 -12.63 0.63
CA LEU A 43 3.41 -12.82 1.61
C LEU A 43 3.77 -12.28 3.00
N LEU A 44 5.00 -12.54 3.45
CA LEU A 44 5.45 -12.10 4.77
C LEU A 44 5.52 -10.57 4.85
N ASP A 45 5.97 -9.91 3.79
CA ASP A 45 6.02 -8.44 3.72
C ASP A 45 4.62 -7.83 3.68
N THR A 46 3.70 -8.45 2.93
CA THR A 46 2.28 -8.08 2.91
C THR A 46 1.64 -8.20 4.28
N LEU A 47 1.85 -9.31 4.99
CA LEU A 47 1.36 -9.50 6.35
C LEU A 47 1.96 -8.48 7.33
N HIS A 48 3.26 -8.21 7.23
CA HIS A 48 3.91 -7.17 8.02
C HIS A 48 3.29 -5.79 7.75
N SER A 49 3.11 -5.42 6.48
CA SER A 49 2.48 -4.15 6.11
C SER A 49 1.06 -4.04 6.66
N LEU A 50 0.23 -5.09 6.52
CA LEU A 50 -1.15 -5.12 6.99
C LEU A 50 -1.24 -4.89 8.51
N PHE A 51 -0.49 -5.66 9.30
CA PHE A 51 -0.53 -5.54 10.76
C PHE A 51 0.12 -4.25 11.25
N PHE A 52 1.18 -3.76 10.58
CA PHE A 52 1.85 -2.51 10.93
C PHE A 52 0.98 -1.28 10.60
N ALA A 53 0.27 -1.29 9.48
CA ALA A 53 -0.62 -0.21 9.07
C ALA A 53 -1.92 -0.13 9.90
N SER A 54 -2.20 -1.15 10.73
CA SER A 54 -3.39 -1.23 11.57
C SER A 54 -3.07 -1.01 13.05
N SER A 55 -3.80 -0.11 13.69
CA SER A 55 -3.72 0.06 15.15
C SER A 55 -4.26 -1.16 15.91
N LEU A 56 -3.88 -1.33 17.17
CA LEU A 56 -4.43 -2.41 18.04
C LEU A 56 -5.96 -2.34 18.17
N SER A 57 -6.56 -1.16 18.02
CA SER A 57 -8.01 -0.97 18.01
C SER A 57 -8.61 -1.50 16.71
N GLU A 58 -8.01 -1.20 15.55
CA GLU A 58 -8.44 -1.69 14.24
C GLU A 58 -8.33 -3.21 14.12
N GLN A 59 -7.26 -3.80 14.65
CA GLN A 59 -7.05 -5.26 14.64
C GLN A 59 -8.12 -6.05 15.41
N LYS A 60 -8.99 -5.38 16.16
CA LYS A 60 -10.16 -6.03 16.79
C LYS A 60 -11.29 -6.27 15.78
N TYR A 61 -11.37 -5.49 14.71
CA TYR A 61 -12.44 -5.55 13.73
C TYR A 61 -12.22 -6.59 12.63
N PHE A 62 -10.99 -7.09 12.45
CA PHE A 62 -10.70 -8.05 11.40
C PHE A 62 -10.03 -9.33 11.88
N ILE A 63 -10.09 -10.34 11.00
CA ILE A 63 -9.28 -11.55 11.00
C ILE A 63 -8.65 -11.72 9.62
N VAL A 64 -7.37 -12.11 9.57
CA VAL A 64 -6.68 -12.42 8.33
C VAL A 64 -6.72 -13.93 8.11
N VAL A 65 -7.13 -14.35 6.91
CA VAL A 65 -7.09 -15.75 6.47
C VAL A 65 -6.12 -15.84 5.30
N VAL A 66 -5.04 -16.59 5.50
CA VAL A 66 -4.02 -16.87 4.49
C VAL A 66 -4.25 -18.26 3.93
N HIS A 67 -4.53 -18.34 2.64
CA HIS A 67 -4.59 -19.60 1.90
C HIS A 67 -3.24 -19.87 1.21
N LEU A 68 -2.57 -20.95 1.60
CA LEU A 68 -1.37 -21.46 0.94
C LEU A 68 -1.78 -22.51 -0.09
N GLY A 69 -1.82 -22.10 -1.36
CA GLY A 69 -2.35 -22.92 -2.46
C GLY A 69 -1.28 -23.66 -3.27
N ASP A 70 -0.01 -23.60 -2.89
CA ASP A 70 1.06 -24.27 -3.64
C ASP A 70 1.08 -25.79 -3.38
N PRO A 71 1.29 -26.64 -4.40
CA PRO A 71 1.40 -28.08 -4.20
C PRO A 71 2.73 -28.54 -3.58
N ASP A 72 3.79 -27.72 -3.53
CA ASP A 72 5.08 -28.11 -2.94
C ASP A 72 5.00 -28.15 -1.40
N SER A 73 5.00 -29.37 -0.85
CA SER A 73 4.97 -29.59 0.60
C SER A 73 6.15 -28.97 1.33
N LYS A 74 7.35 -28.91 0.72
CA LYS A 74 8.52 -28.29 1.35
C LYS A 74 8.35 -26.79 1.46
N TRP A 75 7.78 -26.16 0.44
CA TRP A 75 7.46 -24.74 0.47
C TRP A 75 6.35 -24.46 1.50
N LEU A 76 5.31 -25.28 1.55
CA LEU A 76 4.23 -25.17 2.54
C LEU A 76 4.75 -25.26 3.98
N ASP A 77 5.59 -26.25 4.29
CA ASP A 77 6.17 -26.45 5.62
C ASP A 77 7.05 -25.26 6.02
N LYS A 78 7.89 -24.78 5.08
CA LYS A 78 8.74 -23.61 5.29
C LYS A 78 7.90 -22.36 5.55
N MET A 79 6.90 -22.09 4.72
CA MET A 79 6.06 -20.90 4.82
C MET A 79 5.23 -20.91 6.10
N THR A 80 4.62 -22.05 6.43
CA THR A 80 3.86 -22.24 7.67
C THR A 80 4.74 -22.03 8.90
N SER A 81 5.97 -22.55 8.88
CA SER A 81 6.96 -22.34 9.95
C SER A 81 7.35 -20.86 10.09
N SER A 82 7.65 -20.19 8.98
CA SER A 82 7.97 -18.75 8.97
C SER A 82 6.82 -17.90 9.52
N ILE A 83 5.58 -18.16 9.10
CA ILE A 83 4.40 -17.45 9.59
C ILE A 83 4.20 -17.72 11.10
N SER A 84 4.34 -18.96 11.53
CA SER A 84 4.19 -19.36 12.94
C SER A 84 5.19 -18.68 13.86
N ILE A 85 6.42 -18.43 13.38
CA ILE A 85 7.47 -17.75 14.14
C ILE A 85 7.23 -16.23 14.15
N LEU A 86 7.05 -15.62 12.98
CA LEU A 86 7.00 -14.16 12.82
C LEU A 86 5.68 -13.54 13.33
N PHE A 87 4.56 -14.25 13.17
CA PHE A 87 3.22 -13.75 13.50
C PHE A 87 2.57 -14.52 14.66
N LYS A 88 3.38 -15.15 15.52
CA LYS A 88 2.93 -15.94 16.68
C LYS A 88 1.89 -15.21 17.53
N GLN A 89 2.10 -13.93 17.80
CA GLN A 89 1.20 -13.12 18.62
C GLN A 89 -0.18 -12.95 17.96
N HIS A 90 -0.23 -12.71 16.65
CA HIS A 90 -1.48 -12.57 15.91
C HIS A 90 -2.23 -13.89 15.78
N ILE A 91 -1.52 -15.02 15.62
CA ILE A 91 -2.13 -16.36 15.64
C ILE A 91 -2.74 -16.65 17.01
N GLN A 92 -2.00 -16.41 18.10
CA GLN A 92 -2.48 -16.61 19.47
C GLN A 92 -3.68 -15.72 19.80
N ALA A 93 -3.71 -14.50 19.26
CA ALA A 93 -4.84 -13.57 19.38
C ALA A 93 -6.03 -13.92 18.45
N ARG A 94 -5.95 -15.02 17.68
CA ARG A 94 -6.96 -15.42 16.67
C ARG A 94 -7.23 -14.32 15.62
N GLN A 95 -6.20 -13.57 15.28
CA GLN A 95 -6.22 -12.51 14.26
C GLN A 95 -5.63 -12.98 12.93
N LEU A 96 -4.90 -14.09 12.91
CA LEU A 96 -4.34 -14.70 11.71
C LEU A 96 -4.62 -16.20 11.72
N VAL A 97 -5.19 -16.70 10.62
CA VAL A 97 -5.44 -18.12 10.36
C VAL A 97 -4.77 -18.49 9.06
N VAL A 98 -4.06 -19.61 9.06
CA VAL A 98 -3.44 -20.18 7.84
C VAL A 98 -4.19 -21.45 7.48
N ILE A 99 -4.60 -21.55 6.22
CA ILE A 99 -5.28 -22.71 5.64
C ILE A 99 -4.52 -23.18 4.40
N ASN A 100 -4.67 -24.45 4.08
CA ASN A 100 -4.22 -25.03 2.81
C ASN A 100 -5.37 -25.84 2.20
N THR A 101 -5.25 -26.15 0.91
CA THR A 101 -6.22 -26.96 0.19
C THR A 101 -5.62 -28.34 -0.11
N PRO A 102 -6.35 -29.45 0.14
CA PRO A 102 -5.89 -30.78 -0.24
C PRO A 102 -5.62 -30.89 -1.75
N PRO A 103 -4.51 -31.53 -2.18
CA PRO A 103 -4.14 -31.64 -3.60
C PRO A 103 -5.25 -32.23 -4.49
N GLU A 104 -6.08 -33.10 -3.94
CA GLU A 104 -7.19 -33.76 -4.64
C GLU A 104 -8.25 -32.77 -5.11
N SER A 105 -8.38 -31.64 -4.40
CA SER A 105 -9.32 -30.57 -4.78
C SER A 105 -8.95 -29.93 -6.11
N TYR A 106 -7.69 -30.05 -6.54
CA TYR A 106 -7.17 -29.54 -7.80
C TYR A 106 -7.19 -30.56 -8.95
N ASN A 107 -7.72 -31.77 -8.74
CA ASN A 107 -7.87 -32.78 -9.79
C ASN A 107 -8.53 -32.27 -11.09
N PRO A 108 -9.51 -31.35 -11.06
CA PRO A 108 -10.10 -30.78 -12.27
C PRO A 108 -9.11 -30.02 -13.17
N LEU A 109 -7.93 -29.63 -12.68
CA LEU A 109 -6.88 -28.96 -13.47
C LEU A 109 -6.10 -29.90 -14.40
N LYS A 110 -6.25 -31.23 -14.27
CA LYS A 110 -5.52 -32.20 -15.08
C LYS A 110 -5.97 -32.24 -16.55
N ASN A 111 -7.23 -31.88 -16.82
CA ASN A 111 -7.87 -32.02 -18.15
C ASN A 111 -8.49 -30.70 -18.62
N LEU A 112 -7.70 -29.62 -18.65
CA LEU A 112 -8.17 -28.30 -19.04
C LEU A 112 -8.36 -28.18 -20.55
N LYS A 113 -9.47 -27.56 -20.95
CA LYS A 113 -9.71 -27.17 -22.34
C LYS A 113 -8.82 -25.99 -22.69
N LYS A 114 -8.17 -26.03 -23.86
CA LYS A 114 -7.54 -24.83 -24.40
C LYS A 114 -8.65 -23.86 -24.79
N THR A 115 -8.66 -22.70 -24.14
CA THR A 115 -9.63 -21.64 -24.39
C THR A 115 -8.86 -20.40 -24.80
N PHE A 116 -9.35 -19.69 -25.82
CA PHE A 116 -8.67 -18.54 -26.45
C PHE A 116 -7.32 -18.92 -27.09
N ASN A 117 -6.58 -17.92 -27.57
CA ASN A 117 -5.20 -18.10 -28.05
C ASN A 117 -4.19 -18.21 -26.89
N ASP A 118 -4.66 -18.54 -25.68
CA ASP A 118 -3.83 -18.70 -24.49
C ASP A 118 -2.92 -19.94 -24.60
N THR A 119 -1.75 -19.87 -23.97
CA THR A 119 -0.90 -21.05 -23.80
C THR A 119 -1.51 -21.99 -22.76
N SER A 120 -1.29 -23.31 -22.88
CA SER A 120 -1.79 -24.27 -21.90
C SER A 120 -1.30 -23.98 -20.48
N ALA A 121 -0.09 -23.44 -20.34
CA ALA A 121 0.46 -22.99 -19.07
C ALA A 121 -0.37 -21.84 -18.46
N TYR A 122 -0.73 -20.84 -19.27
CA TYR A 122 -1.53 -19.71 -18.80
C TYR A 122 -2.95 -20.13 -18.42
N VAL A 123 -3.56 -21.02 -19.22
CA VAL A 123 -4.87 -21.62 -18.89
C VAL A 123 -4.78 -22.33 -17.54
N ALA A 124 -3.77 -23.18 -17.31
CA ALA A 124 -3.57 -23.87 -16.04
C ALA A 124 -3.41 -22.89 -14.87
N PHE A 125 -2.59 -21.85 -15.05
CA PHE A 125 -2.36 -20.83 -14.03
C PHE A 125 -3.64 -20.08 -13.66
N ARG A 126 -4.35 -19.49 -14.62
CA ARG A 126 -5.57 -18.71 -14.32
C ARG A 126 -6.70 -19.60 -13.79
N SER A 127 -6.76 -20.85 -14.25
CA SER A 127 -7.73 -21.84 -13.74
C SER A 127 -7.47 -22.18 -12.28
N LYS A 128 -6.20 -22.41 -11.94
CA LYS A 128 -5.80 -22.64 -10.55
C LYS A 128 -6.08 -21.43 -9.67
N GLN A 129 -5.74 -20.23 -10.13
CA GLN A 129 -5.97 -18.98 -9.39
C GLN A 129 -7.46 -18.78 -9.07
N ASN A 130 -8.36 -19.05 -10.01
CA ASN A 130 -9.80 -19.03 -9.76
C ASN A 130 -10.21 -20.01 -8.64
N MET A 131 -9.66 -21.22 -8.65
CA MET A 131 -9.92 -22.22 -7.59
C MET A 131 -9.34 -21.78 -6.25
N ASP A 132 -8.12 -21.24 -6.22
CA ASP A 132 -7.46 -20.75 -5.01
C ASP A 132 -8.31 -19.67 -4.32
N TYR A 133 -8.81 -18.68 -5.08
CA TYR A 133 -9.69 -17.64 -4.54
C TYR A 133 -11.05 -18.20 -4.12
N ALA A 134 -11.61 -19.13 -4.88
CA ALA A 134 -12.86 -19.79 -4.51
C ALA A 134 -12.73 -20.55 -3.17
N PHE A 135 -11.64 -21.29 -2.96
CA PHE A 135 -11.42 -22.05 -1.71
C PHE A 135 -11.23 -21.12 -0.51
N LEU A 136 -10.44 -20.06 -0.67
CA LEU A 136 -10.25 -19.03 0.36
C LEU A 136 -11.58 -18.36 0.75
N MET A 137 -12.36 -17.91 -0.24
CA MET A 137 -13.65 -17.24 0.01
C MET A 137 -14.70 -18.22 0.57
N ASN A 138 -14.67 -19.48 0.14
CA ASN A 138 -15.56 -20.51 0.67
C ASN A 138 -15.31 -20.74 2.16
N PHE A 139 -14.04 -20.82 2.58
CA PHE A 139 -13.69 -20.89 3.99
C PHE A 139 -14.24 -19.68 4.76
N ALA A 140 -14.11 -18.46 4.21
CA ALA A 140 -14.52 -17.23 4.88
C ALA A 140 -16.04 -17.00 5.02
N THR A 141 -16.89 -17.80 4.36
CA THR A 141 -18.35 -17.57 4.20
C THR A 141 -19.15 -17.39 5.50
N ASN A 142 -18.65 -17.82 6.66
CA ASN A 142 -19.35 -17.67 7.96
C ASN A 142 -18.51 -16.99 9.06
N HIS A 143 -17.43 -16.30 8.69
CA HIS A 143 -16.46 -15.80 9.67
C HIS A 143 -16.69 -14.34 10.11
N SER A 144 -17.36 -13.54 9.28
CA SER A 144 -17.53 -12.09 9.47
C SER A 144 -18.66 -11.53 8.59
N ASP A 145 -19.03 -10.27 8.79
CA ASP A 145 -20.06 -9.60 7.98
C ASP A 145 -19.57 -9.25 6.57
N TYR A 146 -18.28 -8.93 6.45
CA TYR A 146 -17.64 -8.48 5.21
C TYR A 146 -16.37 -9.28 4.88
N PHE A 147 -16.09 -9.47 3.60
CA PHE A 147 -14.86 -10.10 3.13
C PHE A 147 -14.06 -9.15 2.25
N LEU A 148 -12.81 -8.88 2.60
CA LEU A 148 -11.88 -8.08 1.82
C LEU A 148 -10.87 -9.01 1.16
N MET A 149 -10.83 -8.97 -0.16
CA MET A 149 -9.84 -9.71 -0.96
C MET A 149 -8.57 -8.89 -1.15
N LEU A 150 -7.42 -9.49 -0.84
CA LEU A 150 -6.08 -8.97 -1.12
C LEU A 150 -5.23 -10.04 -1.83
N GLU A 151 -4.16 -9.58 -2.48
CA GLU A 151 -3.10 -10.43 -3.04
C GLU A 151 -1.93 -10.51 -2.05
N ASP A 152 -0.97 -11.42 -2.31
CA ASP A 152 0.16 -11.69 -1.42
C ASP A 152 1.33 -10.70 -1.59
N ASP A 153 1.21 -9.71 -2.47
CA ASP A 153 2.20 -8.68 -2.80
C ASP A 153 1.62 -7.27 -2.70
N VAL A 154 0.98 -6.98 -1.57
CA VAL A 154 0.26 -5.73 -1.31
C VAL A 154 0.85 -4.98 -0.12
N LYS A 155 0.99 -3.67 -0.29
CA LYS A 155 1.23 -2.72 0.80
C LYS A 155 -0.08 -2.02 1.19
N CYS A 156 -0.33 -1.94 2.48
CA CYS A 156 -1.53 -1.31 3.04
C CYS A 156 -1.26 0.15 3.44
N ALA A 157 -2.20 1.05 3.13
CA ALA A 157 -2.18 2.42 3.64
C ALA A 157 -2.45 2.44 5.16
N PRO A 158 -1.91 3.42 5.91
CA PRO A 158 -2.22 3.59 7.33
C PRO A 158 -3.72 3.75 7.57
N GLU A 159 -4.21 3.20 8.68
CA GLU A 159 -5.61 3.33 9.12
C GLU A 159 -6.65 2.84 8.08
N PHE A 160 -6.26 1.95 7.16
CA PHE A 160 -7.14 1.48 6.08
C PHE A 160 -8.44 0.85 6.63
N VAL A 161 -8.39 0.21 7.80
CA VAL A 161 -9.57 -0.40 8.42
C VAL A 161 -10.57 0.68 8.82
N THR A 162 -10.10 1.75 9.46
CA THR A 162 -10.94 2.90 9.84
C THR A 162 -11.59 3.53 8.61
N GLN A 163 -10.84 3.66 7.51
CA GLN A 163 -11.36 4.19 6.24
C GLN A 163 -12.43 3.27 5.63
N ILE A 164 -12.23 1.94 5.66
CA ILE A 164 -13.23 0.96 5.20
C ILE A 164 -14.49 1.03 6.07
N VAL A 165 -14.35 1.04 7.40
CA VAL A 165 -15.50 1.09 8.34
C VAL A 165 -16.31 2.36 8.15
N THR A 166 -15.63 3.50 7.97
CA THR A 166 -16.29 4.78 7.70
C THR A 166 -17.05 4.74 6.38
N THR A 167 -16.46 4.13 5.36
CA THR A 167 -17.11 3.93 4.05
C THR A 167 -18.34 3.04 4.18
N LEU A 168 -18.23 1.89 4.86
CA LEU A 168 -19.37 0.99 5.10
C LEU A 168 -20.52 1.72 5.81
N SER A 169 -20.21 2.55 6.81
CA SER A 169 -21.21 3.35 7.52
C SER A 169 -21.92 4.35 6.58
N ALA A 170 -21.17 5.02 5.70
CA ALA A 170 -21.73 5.94 4.71
C ALA A 170 -22.54 5.25 3.59
N TRP A 171 -22.36 3.94 3.42
CA TRP A 171 -23.00 3.12 2.39
C TRP A 171 -24.02 2.12 2.92
N GLU A 172 -24.34 2.14 4.22
CA GLU A 172 -25.23 1.19 4.88
C GLU A 172 -26.61 1.08 4.19
N ARG A 173 -27.15 2.20 3.71
CA ARG A 173 -28.47 2.27 3.05
C ARG A 173 -28.42 2.24 1.53
N LYS A 174 -27.24 2.08 0.94
CA LYS A 174 -27.05 2.07 -0.51
C LYS A 174 -26.90 0.64 -1.01
N PHE A 175 -27.47 0.34 -2.17
CA PHE A 175 -27.22 -0.93 -2.83
C PHE A 175 -25.80 -0.96 -3.41
N TRP A 176 -25.06 -2.03 -3.12
CA TRP A 176 -23.78 -2.34 -3.72
C TRP A 176 -23.52 -3.85 -3.63
N VAL A 177 -22.73 -4.36 -4.57
CA VAL A 177 -22.28 -5.75 -4.69
C VAL A 177 -20.82 -5.86 -4.27
N ILE A 178 -19.97 -4.98 -4.82
CA ILE A 178 -18.54 -4.90 -4.53
C ILE A 178 -18.14 -3.42 -4.34
N LEU A 179 -17.41 -3.14 -3.27
CA LEU A 179 -16.70 -1.88 -3.06
C LEU A 179 -15.20 -2.08 -3.38
N GLU A 180 -14.59 -1.12 -4.07
CA GLU A 180 -13.22 -1.23 -4.56
C GLU A 180 -12.32 -0.16 -3.90
N PHE A 181 -11.33 -0.60 -3.13
CA PHE A 181 -10.32 0.26 -2.46
C PHE A 181 -8.95 0.21 -3.16
N SER A 182 -8.90 -0.38 -4.36
CA SER A 182 -7.81 -0.29 -5.31
C SER A 182 -8.36 -0.52 -6.72
N GLN A 183 -7.75 0.13 -7.70
CA GLN A 183 -8.05 -0.05 -9.13
C GLN A 183 -7.48 -1.34 -9.70
N LEU A 184 -6.53 -1.97 -9.00
CA LEU A 184 -5.78 -3.11 -9.50
C LEU A 184 -6.54 -4.42 -9.24
N GLY A 185 -6.81 -5.17 -10.31
CA GLY A 185 -7.27 -6.56 -10.28
C GLY A 185 -8.20 -6.95 -9.13
N PHE A 186 -7.82 -7.98 -8.37
CA PHE A 186 -8.54 -8.49 -7.20
C PHE A 186 -8.19 -7.78 -5.89
N ILE A 187 -7.22 -6.86 -5.92
CA ILE A 187 -6.75 -6.15 -4.73
C ILE A 187 -7.84 -5.20 -4.22
N GLY A 188 -8.08 -5.21 -2.92
CA GLY A 188 -8.94 -4.25 -2.24
C GLY A 188 -10.42 -4.39 -2.59
N LYS A 189 -10.87 -5.59 -2.97
CA LYS A 189 -12.26 -5.85 -3.34
C LYS A 189 -13.03 -6.32 -2.11
N LEU A 190 -13.98 -5.51 -1.65
CA LEU A 190 -14.81 -5.77 -0.48
C LEU A 190 -16.17 -6.30 -0.90
N PHE A 191 -16.58 -7.41 -0.28
CA PHE A 191 -17.83 -8.11 -0.50
C PHE A 191 -18.65 -8.17 0.79
N HIS A 192 -19.96 -8.26 0.66
CA HIS A 192 -20.79 -8.81 1.73
C HIS A 192 -20.51 -10.31 1.86
N THR A 193 -20.23 -10.81 3.06
CA THR A 193 -19.92 -12.24 3.26
C THR A 193 -21.08 -13.14 2.83
N LYS A 194 -22.33 -12.72 3.07
CA LYS A 194 -23.55 -13.43 2.62
C LYS A 194 -23.62 -13.66 1.10
N ASP A 195 -22.88 -12.86 0.32
CA ASP A 195 -22.86 -12.94 -1.14
C ASP A 195 -21.72 -13.82 -1.68
N LEU A 196 -20.74 -14.18 -0.85
CA LEU A 196 -19.60 -15.03 -1.24
C LEU A 196 -20.02 -16.37 -1.84
N PRO A 197 -21.02 -17.12 -1.32
CA PRO A 197 -21.39 -18.41 -1.90
C PRO A 197 -21.76 -18.33 -3.39
N TYR A 198 -22.38 -17.23 -3.83
CA TYR A 198 -22.72 -17.03 -5.23
C TYR A 198 -21.46 -16.78 -6.06
N PHE A 199 -20.55 -15.96 -5.57
CA PHE A 199 -19.32 -15.63 -6.28
C PHE A 199 -18.35 -16.83 -6.33
N VAL A 200 -18.20 -17.56 -5.23
CA VAL A 200 -17.43 -18.82 -5.17
C VAL A 200 -17.93 -19.81 -6.21
N ARG A 201 -19.24 -20.06 -6.28
CA ARG A 201 -19.82 -20.95 -7.30
C ARG A 201 -19.59 -20.42 -8.70
N PHE A 202 -19.67 -19.11 -8.90
CA PHE A 202 -19.41 -18.48 -10.19
C PHE A 202 -17.95 -18.69 -10.64
N LEU A 203 -16.97 -18.50 -9.75
CA LEU A 203 -15.55 -18.80 -10.03
C LEU A 203 -15.34 -20.27 -10.36
N LEU A 204 -15.94 -21.19 -9.60
CA LEU A 204 -15.81 -22.64 -9.82
C LEU A 204 -16.51 -23.12 -11.09
N LEU A 205 -17.60 -22.46 -11.52
CA LEU A 205 -18.29 -22.80 -12.77
C LEU A 205 -17.50 -22.37 -14.00
N PHE A 206 -16.78 -21.25 -13.92
CA PHE A 206 -16.07 -20.64 -15.05
C PHE A 206 -14.55 -20.65 -14.89
N TYR A 207 -14.02 -21.52 -14.02
CA TYR A 207 -12.62 -21.51 -13.61
C TYR A 207 -11.66 -21.66 -14.80
N GLN A 208 -12.00 -22.49 -15.79
CA GLN A 208 -11.16 -22.73 -16.97
C GLN A 208 -11.47 -21.79 -18.15
N GLU A 209 -12.60 -21.08 -18.11
CA GLU A 209 -13.10 -20.26 -19.21
C GLU A 209 -12.45 -18.87 -19.21
N ARG A 210 -12.28 -18.21 -18.05
CA ARG A 210 -11.75 -16.83 -17.99
C ARG A 210 -10.86 -16.60 -16.77
N SER A 211 -10.09 -15.51 -16.77
CA SER A 211 -9.34 -15.06 -15.60
C SER A 211 -10.27 -14.54 -14.51
N CYS A 212 -9.79 -14.54 -13.27
CA CYS A 212 -10.54 -14.05 -12.11
C CYS A 212 -11.04 -12.61 -12.31
N ASP A 213 -10.20 -11.68 -12.80
CA ASP A 213 -10.56 -10.27 -13.04
C ASP A 213 -11.76 -10.12 -13.98
N TYR A 214 -11.77 -10.92 -15.05
CA TYR A 214 -12.87 -10.92 -16.01
C TYR A 214 -14.15 -11.45 -15.36
N LEU A 215 -14.04 -12.55 -14.60
CA LEU A 215 -15.16 -13.14 -13.89
C LEU A 215 -15.73 -12.19 -12.82
N LEU A 216 -14.89 -11.47 -12.09
CA LEU A 216 -15.31 -10.47 -11.12
C LEU A 216 -16.11 -9.33 -11.78
N SER A 217 -15.57 -8.77 -12.86
CA SER A 217 -16.28 -7.73 -13.61
C SER A 217 -17.64 -8.23 -14.11
N HIS A 218 -17.67 -9.43 -14.70
CA HIS A 218 -18.91 -9.98 -15.23
C HIS A 218 -19.94 -10.31 -14.13
N PHE A 219 -19.49 -10.86 -13.00
CA PHE A 219 -20.36 -11.12 -11.84
C PHE A 219 -20.99 -9.84 -11.31
N ARG A 220 -20.20 -8.77 -11.18
CA ARG A 220 -20.67 -7.44 -10.76
C ARG A 220 -21.76 -6.92 -11.70
N ASP A 221 -21.56 -7.05 -13.01
CA ASP A 221 -22.51 -6.60 -14.03
C ASP A 221 -23.82 -7.41 -13.96
N LEU A 222 -23.73 -8.75 -13.81
CA LEU A 222 -24.89 -9.64 -13.63
C LEU A 222 -25.69 -9.32 -12.35
N ARG A 223 -25.01 -8.83 -11.31
CA ARG A 223 -25.63 -8.42 -10.04
C ARG A 223 -26.12 -6.96 -10.05
N MET A 224 -26.31 -6.38 -11.24
CA MET A 224 -26.87 -5.05 -11.48
C MET A 224 -25.99 -3.88 -10.98
N GLN A 225 -24.70 -4.11 -10.77
CA GLN A 225 -23.72 -3.03 -10.53
C GLN A 225 -22.85 -2.84 -11.77
N GLN A 226 -23.37 -2.11 -12.77
CA GLN A 226 -22.67 -1.89 -14.05
C GLN A 226 -21.41 -1.02 -13.93
N LYS A 227 -21.35 -0.17 -12.91
CA LYS A 227 -20.20 0.71 -12.66
C LYS A 227 -19.44 0.26 -11.41
N PRO A 228 -18.11 0.14 -11.48
CA PRO A 228 -17.26 0.00 -10.30
C PRO A 228 -17.53 1.12 -9.29
N ILE A 229 -17.66 0.77 -8.01
CA ILE A 229 -17.74 1.75 -6.92
C ILE A 229 -16.36 1.80 -6.28
N ARG A 230 -15.54 2.73 -6.76
CA ARG A 230 -14.14 2.90 -6.37
C ARG A 230 -13.97 4.08 -5.43
N PHE A 231 -13.10 3.91 -4.45
CA PHE A 231 -12.73 4.94 -3.49
C PHE A 231 -11.31 5.43 -3.74
N SER A 232 -11.13 6.73 -3.61
CA SER A 232 -9.85 7.42 -3.71
C SER A 232 -9.62 8.24 -2.44
N PRO A 233 -8.40 8.22 -1.87
CA PRO A 233 -7.22 7.51 -2.35
C PRO A 233 -7.34 5.98 -2.19
N SER A 234 -6.61 5.21 -3.01
CA SER A 234 -6.54 3.76 -2.87
C SER A 234 -5.90 3.40 -1.53
N LEU A 235 -6.38 2.33 -0.90
CA LEU A 235 -5.88 1.85 0.39
C LEU A 235 -4.82 0.76 0.25
N PHE A 236 -4.62 0.25 -0.97
CA PHE A 236 -3.76 -0.87 -1.25
C PHE A 236 -2.92 -0.63 -2.50
N GLN A 237 -1.63 -0.94 -2.41
CA GLN A 237 -0.65 -0.79 -3.49
C GLN A 237 0.03 -2.11 -3.78
N HIS A 238 0.01 -2.53 -5.05
CA HIS A 238 0.77 -3.69 -5.50
C HIS A 238 2.27 -3.40 -5.46
N VAL A 239 3.05 -4.22 -4.77
CA VAL A 239 4.52 -4.08 -4.63
C VAL A 239 5.28 -5.22 -5.31
N GLY A 240 4.58 -6.20 -5.88
CA GLY A 240 5.18 -7.27 -6.65
C GLY A 240 5.90 -6.72 -7.87
N SER A 241 7.20 -7.02 -7.99
CA SER A 241 7.98 -6.69 -9.19
C SER A 241 7.96 -7.81 -10.21
N TYR A 242 7.52 -9.02 -9.82
CA TYR A 242 7.53 -10.22 -10.66
C TYR A 242 6.18 -10.93 -10.62
N SER A 243 5.66 -11.21 -11.82
CA SER A 243 4.42 -11.97 -12.03
C SER A 243 4.51 -13.36 -11.41
N SER A 244 3.44 -13.79 -10.73
CA SER A 244 3.30 -15.15 -10.20
C SER A 244 3.15 -16.22 -11.30
N PHE A 245 2.84 -15.82 -12.54
CA PHE A 245 2.66 -16.76 -13.66
C PHE A 245 4.00 -17.17 -14.29
N ASP A 246 4.74 -16.22 -14.84
CA ASP A 246 5.93 -16.47 -15.65
C ASP A 246 7.20 -15.81 -15.06
N GLY A 247 7.10 -15.22 -13.87
CA GLY A 247 8.21 -14.53 -13.23
C GLY A 247 8.69 -13.32 -14.03
N LYS A 248 7.91 -12.80 -14.98
CA LYS A 248 8.27 -11.60 -15.71
C LYS A 248 8.22 -10.38 -14.82
N PHE A 249 9.20 -9.50 -15.03
CA PHE A 249 9.24 -8.21 -14.37
C PHE A 249 8.04 -7.37 -14.80
N ASN A 250 7.21 -6.96 -13.85
CA ASN A 250 6.08 -6.08 -14.08
C ASN A 250 5.85 -5.23 -12.82
N ILE A 251 5.95 -3.91 -12.95
CA ILE A 251 5.63 -2.97 -11.88
C ILE A 251 4.27 -2.37 -12.21
N LEU A 252 3.21 -2.99 -11.68
CA LEU A 252 1.88 -2.38 -11.70
C LEU A 252 1.76 -1.43 -10.50
N LYS A 253 1.49 -0.15 -10.76
CA LYS A 253 1.19 0.85 -9.72
C LYS A 253 -0.24 1.32 -9.80
N ASP A 254 -0.88 1.48 -8.65
CA ASP A 254 -2.19 2.12 -8.57
C ASP A 254 -1.96 3.63 -8.54
N LYS A 255 -2.51 4.35 -9.52
CA LYS A 255 -2.27 5.80 -9.68
C LYS A 255 -2.98 6.61 -8.59
N GLU A 256 -3.99 6.04 -7.95
CA GLU A 256 -4.77 6.67 -6.90
C GLU A 256 -4.30 6.28 -5.50
N PHE A 257 -3.31 5.40 -5.37
CA PHE A 257 -2.69 5.11 -4.08
C PHE A 257 -1.79 6.26 -3.66
N GLU A 258 -2.19 6.94 -2.58
CA GLU A 258 -1.35 7.91 -1.90
C GLU A 258 -0.31 7.16 -1.06
N ASP A 259 0.82 6.82 -1.68
CA ASP A 259 1.94 6.19 -1.00
C ASP A 259 2.44 7.14 0.10
N ASP A 260 2.16 6.80 1.36
CA ASP A 260 2.78 7.47 2.51
C ASP A 260 4.29 7.16 2.61
N ASP A 261 4.78 6.23 1.79
CA ASP A 261 6.19 5.87 1.67
C ASP A 261 6.67 6.19 0.25
N ILE A 262 6.99 7.46 0.04
CA ILE A 262 7.39 8.06 -1.25
C ILE A 262 8.78 7.55 -1.69
N GLY A 263 9.28 6.44 -1.13
CA GLY A 263 10.70 6.09 -1.13
C GLY A 263 11.52 7.10 -0.32
N LEU A 264 12.83 6.85 -0.20
CA LEU A 264 13.73 7.85 0.37
C LEU A 264 13.62 9.15 -0.45
N PRO A 265 13.55 10.32 0.22
CA PRO A 265 13.65 11.60 -0.48
C PRO A 265 14.82 11.59 -1.44
N SER A 266 14.68 12.18 -2.62
CA SER A 266 15.82 12.33 -3.52
C SER A 266 16.86 13.30 -2.94
N ASN A 267 16.38 14.32 -2.20
CA ASN A 267 17.16 15.45 -1.65
C ASN A 267 18.39 15.79 -2.52
N PRO A 268 18.19 16.27 -3.78
CA PRO A 268 19.29 16.62 -4.66
C PRO A 268 20.24 17.62 -3.98
N ALA A 269 21.51 17.58 -4.37
CA ALA A 269 22.56 18.42 -3.82
C ALA A 269 22.11 19.89 -3.76
N ALA A 270 22.26 20.48 -2.57
CA ALA A 270 21.72 21.78 -2.24
C ALA A 270 22.52 22.45 -1.13
N THR A 271 22.48 23.77 -1.11
CA THR A 271 22.98 24.61 -0.02
C THR A 271 21.80 25.10 0.83
N ILE A 272 21.93 25.08 2.14
CA ILE A 272 20.89 25.59 3.06
C ILE A 272 21.31 26.96 3.57
N TYR A 273 20.39 27.91 3.45
CA TYR A 273 20.50 29.25 4.01
C TYR A 273 19.40 29.49 5.05
N THR A 274 19.70 30.28 6.08
CA THR A 274 18.70 30.76 7.03
C THR A 274 19.09 32.13 7.58
N ASN A 275 18.08 32.94 7.89
CA ASN A 275 18.24 34.18 8.66
C ASN A 275 17.90 33.99 10.16
N LEU A 276 17.69 32.75 10.61
CA LEU A 276 17.52 32.41 12.02
C LEU A 276 18.84 32.55 12.77
N ASN A 277 18.76 32.78 14.09
CA ASN A 277 19.95 32.79 14.93
C ASN A 277 20.43 31.35 15.15
N VAL A 278 21.61 31.01 14.62
CA VAL A 278 22.19 29.66 14.65
C VAL A 278 23.49 29.67 15.46
N ILE A 279 23.57 28.79 16.46
CA ILE A 279 24.75 28.67 17.32
C ILE A 279 25.93 28.01 16.58
N ASN A 280 25.64 27.12 15.62
CA ASN A 280 26.65 26.47 14.78
C ASN A 280 26.10 26.17 13.37
N ASN A 281 26.68 26.81 12.35
CA ASN A 281 26.27 26.64 10.94
C ASN A 281 26.48 25.21 10.42
N SER A 282 27.37 24.40 11.01
CA SER A 282 27.56 23.01 10.58
C SER A 282 26.34 22.11 10.83
N LEU A 283 25.39 22.55 11.66
CA LEU A 283 24.15 21.83 11.96
C LEU A 283 23.00 22.20 11.02
N LEU A 284 23.18 23.17 10.12
CA LEU A 284 22.13 23.58 9.18
C LEU A 284 21.76 22.44 8.24
N MET A 285 22.76 21.71 7.73
CA MET A 285 22.56 20.59 6.82
C MET A 285 21.68 19.49 7.41
N ASN A 286 21.58 19.39 8.74
CA ASN A 286 20.68 18.45 9.40
C ASN A 286 19.21 18.70 9.10
N ALA A 287 18.82 19.90 8.66
CA ALA A 287 17.46 20.18 8.21
C ALA A 287 17.10 19.46 6.90
N TYR A 288 18.09 19.07 6.09
CA TYR A 288 17.92 18.47 4.76
C TYR A 288 18.68 17.13 4.59
N SER A 289 19.33 16.65 5.65
CA SER A 289 19.98 15.33 5.69
C SER A 289 19.00 14.21 6.03
N PHE A 290 19.35 12.99 5.63
CA PHE A 290 18.66 11.74 5.99
C PHE A 290 19.00 11.24 7.40
N ASP A 291 20.03 11.81 8.04
CA ASP A 291 20.45 11.40 9.36
C ASP A 291 19.37 11.68 10.42
N LYS A 292 19.43 10.97 11.55
CA LYS A 292 18.51 11.19 12.69
C LYS A 292 18.73 12.53 13.43
N ASN A 293 19.54 13.42 12.86
CA ASN A 293 19.84 14.74 13.42
C ASN A 293 18.74 15.75 13.04
N PHE A 294 18.79 16.93 13.63
CA PHE A 294 17.83 18.01 13.37
C PHE A 294 18.53 19.37 13.43
N PHE A 295 17.94 20.36 12.78
CA PHE A 295 18.30 21.76 12.97
C PHE A 295 17.50 22.36 14.12
N TYR A 296 18.16 23.13 14.98
CA TYR A 296 17.54 23.84 16.10
C TYR A 296 17.93 25.31 16.11
N SER A 297 16.95 26.19 16.26
CA SER A 297 17.14 27.60 16.52
C SER A 297 16.44 28.01 17.81
N LYS A 298 17.10 28.87 18.60
CA LYS A 298 16.61 29.28 19.93
C LYS A 298 15.58 30.42 19.85
N GLU A 299 15.71 31.31 18.87
CA GLU A 299 14.87 32.50 18.70
C GLU A 299 14.34 32.56 17.28
N VAL A 300 13.01 32.67 17.15
CA VAL A 300 12.31 32.55 15.88
C VAL A 300 11.30 33.68 15.79
N LYS A 301 11.50 34.59 14.83
CA LYS A 301 10.62 35.74 14.59
C LYS A 301 9.78 35.48 13.35
N ALA A 302 8.60 36.10 13.28
CA ALA A 302 7.85 36.16 12.03
C ALA A 302 8.72 36.77 10.92
N GLY A 303 8.69 36.18 9.73
CA GLY A 303 9.57 36.52 8.60
C GLY A 303 10.91 35.79 8.59
N SER A 304 11.24 35.03 9.63
CA SER A 304 12.41 34.13 9.58
C SER A 304 12.17 32.95 8.64
N HIS A 305 13.22 32.45 7.99
CA HIS A 305 13.10 31.35 7.04
C HIS A 305 14.29 30.41 7.04
N VAL A 306 14.05 29.19 6.58
CA VAL A 306 15.07 28.23 6.17
C VAL A 306 14.83 27.95 4.69
N THR A 307 15.84 28.20 3.86
CA THR A 307 15.77 28.03 2.40
C THR A 307 16.74 26.95 1.96
N VAL A 308 16.24 25.93 1.28
CA VAL A 308 17.03 24.94 0.56
C VAL A 308 17.20 25.42 -0.87
N ILE A 309 18.44 25.63 -1.30
CA ILE A 309 18.81 26.13 -2.62
C ILE A 309 19.47 24.99 -3.39
N LEU A 310 18.77 24.43 -4.38
CA LEU A 310 19.28 23.30 -5.16
C LEU A 310 20.46 23.74 -6.02
N ASP A 311 21.54 22.95 -6.09
CA ASP A 311 22.68 23.26 -6.95
C ASP A 311 22.25 23.32 -8.42
N ARG A 312 21.36 22.40 -8.82
CA ARG A 312 20.72 22.35 -10.13
C ARG A 312 19.19 22.40 -9.97
N PRO A 313 18.47 23.29 -10.70
CA PRO A 313 17.01 23.27 -10.73
C PRO A 313 16.47 21.89 -11.09
N ALA A 314 15.45 21.42 -10.38
CA ALA A 314 14.90 20.08 -10.52
C ALA A 314 13.38 20.08 -10.66
N THR A 315 12.84 19.07 -11.36
CA THR A 315 11.40 18.83 -11.42
C THR A 315 10.96 18.14 -10.15
N VAL A 316 10.70 18.94 -9.10
CA VAL A 316 10.20 18.47 -7.81
C VAL A 316 8.72 18.13 -7.96
N TYR A 317 8.34 16.89 -7.63
CA TYR A 317 6.93 16.45 -7.68
C TYR A 317 6.31 16.36 -6.28
N ARG A 318 7.12 16.38 -5.22
CA ARG A 318 6.63 16.36 -3.83
C ARG A 318 7.60 17.04 -2.87
N VAL A 319 7.03 17.71 -1.87
CA VAL A 319 7.76 18.33 -0.76
C VAL A 319 7.12 17.92 0.56
N GLN A 320 7.96 17.55 1.52
CA GLN A 320 7.55 17.32 2.90
C GLN A 320 8.43 18.13 3.85
N VAL A 321 7.82 18.81 4.82
CA VAL A 321 8.51 19.54 5.87
C VAL A 321 8.02 19.05 7.22
N LEU A 322 8.97 18.65 8.07
CA LEU A 322 8.71 18.11 9.41
C LEU A 322 9.36 19.00 10.46
N THR A 323 8.56 19.61 11.32
CA THR A 323 9.04 20.40 12.46
C THR A 323 8.70 19.74 13.81
N GLY A 324 9.32 20.22 14.88
CA GLY A 324 9.11 19.78 16.27
C GLY A 324 9.76 18.45 16.64
N SER A 325 9.81 18.15 17.94
CA SER A 325 10.37 16.89 18.47
C SER A 325 9.43 15.69 18.26
N LYS A 326 9.98 14.53 17.85
CA LYS A 326 9.24 13.26 17.66
C LYS A 326 8.52 12.77 18.92
N VAL A 327 9.04 13.05 20.12
CA VAL A 327 8.58 12.41 21.38
C VAL A 327 7.59 13.29 22.15
N LYS A 328 7.70 14.62 22.07
CA LYS A 328 6.92 15.54 22.94
C LYS A 328 6.16 16.65 22.21
N ARG A 329 6.14 16.68 20.87
CA ARG A 329 5.56 17.78 20.05
C ARG A 329 5.96 19.20 20.52
N ARG A 330 7.15 19.33 21.14
CA ARG A 330 7.74 20.62 21.55
C ARG A 330 8.51 21.24 20.39
N ASN A 331 8.66 22.57 20.40
CA ASN A 331 9.43 23.33 19.41
C ASN A 331 8.91 23.17 17.97
N GLN A 332 7.60 23.01 17.84
CA GLN A 332 6.90 22.74 16.58
C GLN A 332 6.40 24.06 15.98
N LEU A 333 6.58 24.24 14.67
CA LEU A 333 6.12 25.44 13.98
C LEU A 333 4.62 25.32 13.70
N LYS A 334 3.79 25.97 14.52
CA LYS A 334 2.33 25.91 14.35
C LYS A 334 1.84 26.72 13.15
N GLU A 335 2.50 27.85 12.89
CA GLU A 335 2.15 28.77 11.82
C GLU A 335 3.40 29.05 10.98
N GLY A 336 3.42 28.44 9.81
CA GLY A 336 4.43 28.66 8.80
C GLY A 336 3.92 28.17 7.46
N GLN A 337 4.65 28.53 6.41
CA GLN A 337 4.31 28.15 5.05
C GLN A 337 5.53 27.66 4.28
N VAL A 338 5.29 26.83 3.28
CA VAL A 338 6.32 26.32 2.37
C VAL A 338 6.09 26.91 0.99
N GLU A 339 7.15 27.43 0.40
CA GLU A 339 7.12 28.11 -0.89
C GLU A 339 8.18 27.53 -1.83
N LEU A 340 7.92 27.58 -3.13
CA LEU A 340 8.81 27.11 -4.20
C LEU A 340 9.28 28.28 -5.03
N GLY A 341 10.60 28.47 -5.12
CA GLY A 341 11.24 29.47 -5.99
C GLY A 341 11.76 28.81 -7.26
N TYR A 342 11.61 29.48 -8.40
CA TYR A 342 11.91 28.90 -9.72
C TYR A 342 13.09 29.58 -10.44
N ASP A 343 13.38 30.84 -10.11
CA ASP A 343 14.49 31.60 -10.68
C ASP A 343 15.45 32.08 -9.58
N SER A 344 16.73 32.25 -9.91
CA SER A 344 17.77 32.74 -9.00
C SER A 344 18.66 33.79 -9.67
N THR A 345 18.12 34.53 -10.64
CA THR A 345 18.88 35.40 -11.55
C THR A 345 19.63 36.54 -10.85
N ASN A 346 19.28 36.93 -9.62
CA ASN A 346 19.91 38.06 -8.92
C ASN A 346 20.30 37.84 -7.43
N LEU A 347 20.13 36.64 -6.86
CA LEU A 347 20.35 36.39 -5.43
C LEU A 347 21.28 35.20 -5.18
N ILE A 348 22.35 35.42 -4.39
CA ILE A 348 23.38 34.40 -4.08
C ILE A 348 22.86 33.36 -3.07
N HIS A 349 21.92 33.75 -2.20
CA HIS A 349 21.42 32.93 -1.09
C HIS A 349 19.89 32.83 -1.05
N ASP A 350 19.21 33.15 -2.16
CA ASP A 350 17.75 33.07 -2.24
C ASP A 350 17.30 32.90 -3.71
N CYS A 351 15.99 32.70 -3.90
CA CYS A 351 15.36 32.73 -5.22
C CYS A 351 14.41 33.91 -5.35
N ASP A 352 14.08 34.23 -6.59
CA ASP A 352 12.99 35.12 -6.96
C ASP A 352 11.73 34.29 -7.31
N ASP A 353 10.56 34.96 -7.38
CA ASP A 353 9.28 34.36 -7.81
C ASP A 353 8.82 33.14 -7.00
N TYR A 354 8.73 33.30 -5.68
CA TYR A 354 8.18 32.27 -4.81
C TYR A 354 6.67 32.07 -5.01
N ILE A 355 6.28 30.80 -5.16
CA ILE A 355 4.88 30.36 -5.20
C ILE A 355 4.59 29.57 -3.92
N LEU A 356 3.49 29.89 -3.24
CA LEU A 356 3.02 29.16 -2.07
C LEU A 356 2.65 27.71 -2.45
N LEU A 357 3.29 26.74 -1.81
CA LEU A 357 2.92 25.33 -1.90
C LEU A 357 1.84 24.95 -0.87
N GLY A 358 1.94 25.51 0.34
CA GLY A 358 0.93 25.29 1.37
C GLY A 358 1.37 25.72 2.77
N MET A 359 0.41 25.70 3.69
CA MET A 359 0.63 25.99 5.12
C MET A 359 1.03 24.72 5.87
N LEU A 360 1.80 24.86 6.96
CA LEU A 360 2.04 23.76 7.87
C LEU A 360 0.79 23.50 8.71
N GLU A 361 0.38 22.24 8.79
CA GLU A 361 -0.68 21.76 9.68
C GLU A 361 -0.03 21.00 10.83
N ASN A 362 -0.18 21.51 12.06
CA ASN A 362 0.48 20.96 13.25
C ASN A 362 2.01 20.78 13.05
N GLY A 363 2.64 21.71 12.36
CA GLY A 363 4.08 21.71 12.04
C GLY A 363 4.55 20.63 11.09
N ILE A 364 3.64 20.11 10.26
CA ILE A 364 3.93 19.21 9.17
C ILE A 364 3.34 19.77 7.89
N LEU A 365 4.07 19.68 6.79
CA LEU A 365 3.53 19.82 5.45
C LEU A 365 3.95 18.59 4.64
N ASN A 366 3.04 18.02 3.87
CA ASN A 366 3.33 16.97 2.91
C ASN A 366 2.43 17.18 1.69
N LYS A 367 2.97 17.77 0.62
CA LYS A 367 2.18 18.17 -0.55
C LYS A 367 2.86 17.74 -1.85
N GLN A 368 2.06 17.28 -2.79
CA GLN A 368 2.47 17.13 -4.18
C GLN A 368 2.56 18.50 -4.84
N VAL A 369 3.52 18.66 -5.75
CA VAL A 369 3.70 19.88 -6.54
C VAL A 369 2.92 19.70 -7.84
N LEU A 370 1.73 20.31 -7.92
CA LEU A 370 0.75 20.13 -9.02
C LEU A 370 1.13 20.83 -10.33
N SER A 371 2.42 21.08 -10.59
CA SER A 371 2.89 21.89 -11.73
C SER A 371 3.51 21.04 -12.84
N GLU A 372 2.87 19.92 -13.19
CA GLU A 372 3.36 19.05 -14.27
C GLU A 372 3.28 19.72 -15.66
N ASP A 373 2.35 20.67 -15.86
CA ASP A 373 2.08 21.29 -17.17
C ASP A 373 2.90 22.56 -17.47
N SER A 374 3.65 23.11 -16.50
CA SER A 374 4.36 24.39 -16.69
C SER A 374 5.81 24.26 -17.18
N GLY A 375 6.39 23.06 -17.10
CA GLY A 375 7.81 22.82 -17.43
C GLY A 375 8.82 23.52 -16.52
N LYS A 376 8.37 24.27 -15.50
CA LYS A 376 9.25 25.04 -14.59
C LYS A 376 9.94 24.12 -13.59
N LYS A 377 11.24 24.30 -13.42
CA LYS A 377 12.07 23.55 -12.46
C LYS A 377 12.26 24.35 -11.19
N VAL A 378 12.07 23.72 -10.04
CA VAL A 378 12.26 24.35 -8.72
C VAL A 378 13.75 24.53 -8.47
N LYS A 379 14.14 25.73 -8.06
CA LYS A 379 15.51 26.09 -7.63
C LYS A 379 15.59 26.24 -6.12
N CYS A 380 14.58 26.80 -5.46
CA CYS A 380 14.54 26.94 -4.01
C CYS A 380 13.28 26.37 -3.38
N VAL A 381 13.41 25.85 -2.17
CA VAL A 381 12.30 25.49 -1.28
C VAL A 381 12.46 26.24 0.03
N ARG A 382 11.51 27.11 0.35
CA ARG A 382 11.58 27.99 1.52
C ARG A 382 10.53 27.61 2.55
N LEU A 383 10.98 27.29 3.76
CA LEU A 383 10.14 27.23 4.96
C LEU A 383 10.13 28.62 5.60
N LEU A 384 9.00 29.33 5.49
CA LEU A 384 8.81 30.66 6.05
C LEU A 384 8.01 30.58 7.37
N VAL A 385 8.51 31.23 8.40
CA VAL A 385 7.86 31.39 9.70
C VAL A 385 6.90 32.57 9.61
N THR A 386 5.61 32.34 9.80
CA THR A 386 4.59 33.40 9.71
C THR A 386 4.21 33.98 11.08
N ALA A 387 4.49 33.27 12.18
CA ALA A 387 4.28 33.76 13.54
C ALA A 387 5.50 33.55 14.44
N THR A 388 5.79 34.55 15.27
CA THR A 388 6.89 34.50 16.26
C THR A 388 6.63 33.41 17.30
N LEU A 389 7.61 32.55 17.55
CA LEU A 389 7.49 31.47 18.53
C LEU A 389 8.09 31.88 19.89
N PRO A 390 7.43 31.57 21.02
CA PRO A 390 7.95 31.86 22.36
C PRO A 390 9.06 30.88 22.80
N CYS A 391 9.31 29.82 22.02
CA CYS A 391 10.30 28.78 22.26
C CYS A 391 11.06 28.51 20.96
N GLY A 392 12.18 27.80 21.05
CA GLY A 392 12.98 27.46 19.86
C GLY A 392 12.23 26.63 18.82
N LEU A 393 12.74 26.59 17.59
CA LEU A 393 12.23 25.81 16.47
C LEU A 393 13.14 24.60 16.23
N ILE A 394 12.53 23.42 16.07
CA ILE A 394 13.20 22.23 15.52
C ILE A 394 12.70 22.01 14.09
N VAL A 395 13.62 21.98 13.13
CA VAL A 395 13.37 21.48 11.77
C VAL A 395 14.03 20.12 11.67
N ARG A 396 13.22 19.06 11.59
CA ARG A 396 13.71 17.69 11.50
C ARG A 396 14.18 17.39 10.08
N ASN A 397 13.27 17.57 9.11
CA ASN A 397 13.55 17.23 7.72
C ASN A 397 12.76 18.15 6.79
N ILE A 398 13.43 18.61 5.74
CA ILE A 398 12.87 19.14 4.51
C ILE A 398 13.23 18.09 3.47
N ASN A 399 12.22 17.43 2.92
CA ASN A 399 12.35 16.29 2.04
C ASN A 399 11.77 16.63 0.68
N LEU A 400 12.55 16.38 -0.37
CA LEU A 400 12.20 16.65 -1.76
C LEU A 400 12.31 15.37 -2.58
N TRP A 401 11.32 15.17 -3.45
CA TRP A 401 11.35 14.12 -4.45
C TRP A 401 11.32 14.73 -5.84
N VAL A 402 12.26 14.29 -6.68
CA VAL A 402 12.45 14.83 -8.03
C VAL A 402 12.29 13.75 -9.10
N LYS A 403 11.80 14.12 -10.27
CA LYS A 403 11.81 13.25 -11.46
C LYS A 403 13.21 13.24 -12.07
N GLU A 404 13.83 12.07 -12.19
CA GLU A 404 15.12 11.93 -12.87
C GLU A 404 14.96 11.98 -14.40
N ASN A 405 15.88 12.66 -15.08
CA ASN A 405 15.92 12.65 -16.54
C ASN A 405 16.48 11.30 -17.03
N VAL A 406 15.67 10.59 -17.83
CA VAL A 406 15.95 9.27 -18.44
C VAL A 406 17.27 9.22 -19.24
N ASN A 407 17.81 10.37 -19.65
CA ASN A 407 19.06 10.46 -20.41
C ASN A 407 20.34 10.14 -19.60
N ASN A 408 20.28 10.10 -18.26
CA ASN A 408 21.44 9.73 -17.44
C ASN A 408 21.61 8.21 -17.28
N ILE A 409 20.55 7.43 -17.51
CA ILE A 409 20.60 5.96 -17.42
C ILE A 409 21.40 5.39 -18.61
N GLN A 410 21.25 5.94 -19.82
CA GLN A 410 22.04 5.52 -20.99
C GLN A 410 23.54 5.82 -20.84
N LYS A 411 23.90 6.93 -20.15
CA LYS A 411 25.31 7.24 -19.83
C LYS A 411 25.88 6.41 -18.69
N ALA A 412 25.06 6.00 -17.71
CA ALA A 412 25.51 5.18 -16.59
C ALA A 412 25.65 3.68 -16.95
N ILE A 413 24.92 3.20 -17.98
CA ILE A 413 24.97 1.79 -18.43
C ILE A 413 25.98 1.59 -19.59
N GLY A 414 26.64 2.66 -20.08
CA GLY A 414 27.71 2.51 -21.07
C GLY A 414 27.28 1.86 -22.38
N VAL A 415 26.00 2.00 -22.76
CA VAL A 415 25.51 1.48 -24.05
C VAL A 415 25.63 2.60 -25.07
N SER A 416 26.73 2.61 -25.81
CA SER A 416 26.79 3.27 -27.11
C SER A 416 25.86 2.50 -28.05
N GLY A 417 24.68 3.04 -28.32
CA GLY A 417 23.84 2.55 -29.41
C GLY A 417 24.54 2.85 -30.73
N ASN A 418 25.01 1.81 -31.42
CA ASN A 418 25.07 1.84 -32.87
C ASN A 418 23.68 1.46 -33.36
N ASP A 419 22.99 2.44 -33.93
CA ASP A 419 21.88 2.20 -34.83
C ASP A 419 22.45 1.54 -36.09
N ASP A 420 22.02 0.33 -36.40
CA ASP A 420 21.91 -0.16 -37.79
C ASP A 420 20.99 -1.41 -37.83
N PHE A 421 19.92 -1.23 -38.62
CA PHE A 421 18.84 -2.16 -39.06
C PHE A 421 17.56 -2.29 -38.22
#